data_AF-A0AAP7DEZ9-F1
#
_entry.id   AF-A0AAP7DEZ9-F1
#
_cell.length_a   1.000
_cell.length_b   1.000
_cell.length_c   1.000
_cell.angle_alpha   90.00
_cell.angle_beta   90.00
_cell.angle_gamma   90.00
#
_symmetry.space_group_name_H-M   'P 1'
#
loop_
_entity.id
_entity.type
_entity.pdbx_description
1 polymer ?
#
loop_
_entity_poly.entity_id
_entity_poly.type
_entity_poly.pdbx_seq_one_letter_code
_entity_poly.pdbx_strand_id
1 'polypeptide(L)'
;MLVFLEVVLLLLPGVTMLSLLNRKITAIQAGVITGLGFMVVFGEILVGSLFAFDVETVKVTYRSLVIGKEWWHILAGPIFIIWYLFIFTEISIVSTRRHKEDHSKSQV
;
A
#
# COMPACT_ATOMS: atom_id res chain seq x y z
N MET A 1 -13.36 4.48 13.18
CA MET A 1 -12.67 5.38 12.23
C MET A 1 -11.49 4.68 11.56
N LEU A 2 -10.71 3.86 12.29
CA LEU A 2 -9.61 3.04 11.74
C LEU A 2 -10.02 2.14 10.55
N VAL A 3 -11.12 1.38 10.67
CA VAL A 3 -11.62 0.52 9.57
C VAL A 3 -11.81 1.26 8.24
N PHE A 4 -12.30 2.51 8.28
CA PHE A 4 -12.48 3.28 7.05
C PHE A 4 -11.14 3.64 6.42
N LEU A 5 -10.17 4.07 7.24
CA LEU A 5 -8.81 4.37 6.79
C LEU A 5 -8.12 3.13 6.21
N GLU A 6 -8.23 1.98 6.87
CA GLU A 6 -7.66 0.71 6.39
C GLU A 6 -8.27 0.27 5.06
N VAL A 7 -9.57 0.45 4.86
CA VAL A 7 -10.23 0.18 3.58
C VAL A 7 -9.74 1.13 2.50
N VAL A 8 -9.57 2.42 2.80
CA VAL A 8 -8.98 3.38 1.86
C VAL A 8 -7.55 2.95 1.51
N LEU A 9 -6.73 2.61 2.50
CA LEU A 9 -5.34 2.16 2.30
C LEU A 9 -5.26 0.83 1.54
N LEU A 10 -6.23 -0.07 1.67
CA LEU A 10 -6.31 -1.30 0.90
C LEU A 10 -6.60 -1.03 -0.58
N LEU A 11 -7.49 -0.08 -0.86
CA LEU A 11 -7.92 0.26 -2.22
C LEU A 11 -6.92 1.18 -2.94
N LEU A 12 -6.17 1.99 -2.19
CA LEU A 12 -5.26 3.01 -2.71
C LEU A 12 -4.23 2.48 -3.73
N PRO A 13 -3.55 1.34 -3.52
CA PRO A 13 -2.64 0.77 -4.52
C PRO A 13 -3.35 0.42 -5.83
N GLY A 14 -4.54 -0.19 -5.74
CA GLY A 14 -5.34 -0.56 -6.92
C GLY A 14 -5.79 0.66 -7.71
N VAL A 15 -6.31 1.68 -7.02
CA VAL A 15 -6.73 2.96 -7.65
C VAL A 15 -5.55 3.68 -8.28
N THR A 16 -4.38 3.65 -7.64
CA THR A 16 -3.15 4.27 -8.13
C THR A 16 -2.68 3.59 -9.42
N MET A 17 -2.65 2.25 -9.43
CA MET A 17 -2.28 1.48 -10.62
C MET A 17 -3.27 1.74 -11.77
N LEU A 18 -4.57 1.74 -11.51
CA LEU A 18 -5.59 2.02 -12.51
C LEU A 18 -5.45 3.43 -13.10
N SER A 19 -5.11 4.41 -12.25
CA SER A 19 -4.85 5.79 -12.66
C SER A 19 -3.58 5.92 -13.52
N LEU A 20 -2.52 5.17 -13.18
CA LEU A 20 -1.29 5.10 -13.96
C LEU A 20 -1.52 4.48 -15.35
N LEU A 21 -2.26 3.36 -15.41
CA LEU A 21 -2.63 2.68 -16.65
C LEU A 21 -3.46 3.59 -17.57
N ASN A 22 -4.41 4.33 -17.00
CA ASN A 22 -5.23 5.31 -17.71
C ASN A 22 -4.50 6.63 -18.03
N ARG A 23 -3.18 6.72 -17.78
CA ARG A 23 -2.35 7.93 -18.00
C ARG A 23 -2.86 9.18 -17.28
N LYS A 24 -3.65 9.04 -16.21
CA LYS A 24 -4.12 10.16 -15.38
C LYS A 24 -3.03 10.72 -14.48
N ILE A 25 -2.07 9.88 -14.09
CA ILE A 25 -0.93 10.24 -13.24
C ILE A 25 0.38 9.74 -13.83
N THR A 26 1.50 10.35 -13.44
CA THR A 26 2.84 9.91 -13.83
C THR A 26 3.32 8.75 -12.94
N ALA A 27 4.32 7.99 -13.41
CA ALA A 27 4.90 6.90 -12.62
C ALA A 27 5.54 7.40 -11.31
N ILE A 28 6.12 8.61 -11.33
CA ILE A 28 6.68 9.25 -10.13
C ILE A 28 5.57 9.53 -9.12
N GLN A 29 4.45 10.12 -9.56
CA GLN A 29 3.29 10.37 -8.69
C GLN A 29 2.71 9.06 -8.15
N ALA A 30 2.60 8.02 -8.99
CA ALA A 30 2.13 6.71 -8.57
C ALA A 30 3.04 6.09 -7.51
N GLY A 31 4.36 6.20 -7.68
CA GLY A 31 5.34 5.74 -6.70
C GLY A 31 5.26 6.48 -5.37
N VAL A 32 5.11 7.82 -5.40
CA VAL A 32 4.96 8.63 -4.17
C VAL A 32 3.67 8.30 -3.43
N ILE A 33 2.53 8.23 -4.12
CA ILE A 33 1.22 7.91 -3.52
C ILE A 33 1.26 6.52 -2.86
N THR A 34 1.77 5.52 -3.60
CA THR A 34 1.87 4.13 -3.10
C THR A 34 2.87 4.03 -1.95
N GLY A 35 3.98 4.76 -2.01
CA GLY A 35 4.99 4.78 -0.95
C GLY A 35 4.50 5.43 0.34
N LEU A 36 3.76 6.54 0.24
CA LEU A 36 3.12 7.17 1.40
C LEU A 36 2.06 6.25 2.03
N GLY A 37 1.21 5.62 1.21
CA GLY A 37 0.25 4.63 1.68
C GLY A 37 0.93 3.46 2.39
N PHE A 38 2.05 2.97 1.85
CA PHE A 38 2.83 1.90 2.45
C PHE A 38 3.38 2.27 3.82
N MET A 39 3.91 3.49 3.98
CA MET A 39 4.42 3.96 5.28
C MET A 39 3.32 3.98 6.35
N VAL A 40 2.11 4.41 6.00
CA VAL A 40 0.96 4.42 6.92
C VAL A 40 0.59 2.99 7.31
N VAL A 41 0.43 2.09 6.33
CA VAL A 41 0.11 0.67 6.58
C VAL A 41 1.20 0.00 7.42
N PHE A 42 2.47 0.28 7.13
CA PHE A 42 3.58 -0.28 7.89
C PHE A 42 3.56 0.20 9.35
N GLY A 43 3.27 1.47 9.59
CA GLY A 43 3.06 2.01 10.92
C GLY A 43 1.89 1.33 11.66
N GLU A 44 0.75 1.14 10.99
CA GLU A 44 -0.40 0.43 11.55
C GLU A 44 -0.08 -1.03 11.92
N ILE A 45 0.68 -1.74 11.07
CA ILE A 45 1.11 -3.12 11.34
C ILE A 45 2.09 -3.19 12.52
N LEU A 46 3.04 -2.25 12.61
CA LEU A 46 3.99 -2.20 13.72
C LEU A 46 3.27 -1.95 15.06
N VAL A 47 2.39 -0.94 15.08
CA VAL A 47 1.57 -0.63 16.25
C VAL A 47 0.65 -1.81 16.58
N GLY A 48 0.01 -2.41 15.57
CA GLY A 48 -0.84 -3.59 15.74
C GLY A 48 -0.12 -4.80 16.30
N SER A 49 1.12 -5.03 15.87
CA SER A 49 1.96 -6.12 16.36
C SER A 49 2.37 -5.87 17.81
N LEU A 50 2.74 -4.63 18.18
CA LEU A 50 3.04 -4.27 19.57
C LEU A 50 1.84 -4.53 20.50
N PHE A 51 0.61 -4.26 20.04
CA PHE A 51 -0.62 -4.60 20.75
C PHE A 51 -0.86 -6.11 20.84
N ALA A 52 -0.59 -6.88 19.78
CA ALA A 52 -0.80 -8.32 19.76
C ALA A 52 0.13 -9.07 20.75
N PHE A 53 1.34 -8.54 20.99
CA PHE A 53 2.30 -9.10 21.94
C PHE A 53 2.13 -8.60 23.39
N ASP A 54 1.03 -7.89 23.70
CA ASP A 54 0.67 -7.40 25.06
C ASP A 54 1.75 -6.51 25.70
N VAL A 55 2.60 -5.88 24.87
CA VAL A 55 3.72 -5.01 25.30
C VAL A 55 3.22 -3.70 25.92
N GLU A 56 2.00 -3.26 25.57
CA GLU A 56 1.33 -2.12 26.19
C GLU A 56 -0.07 -2.49 26.68
N THR A 57 -0.35 -2.26 27.97
CA THR A 57 -1.66 -2.44 28.64
C THR A 57 -2.66 -1.32 28.30
N VAL A 58 -2.56 -0.72 27.12
CA VAL A 58 -3.51 0.31 26.69
C VAL A 58 -4.75 -0.39 26.14
N LYS A 59 -5.88 -0.27 26.86
CA LYS A 59 -7.20 -0.74 26.41
C LYS A 59 -7.68 0.10 25.22
N VAL A 60 -7.16 -0.21 24.04
CA VAL A 60 -7.54 0.40 22.77
C VAL A 60 -8.90 -0.16 22.36
N THR A 61 -9.96 0.61 22.65
CA THR A 61 -11.36 0.27 22.32
C THR A 61 -11.68 0.66 20.87
N TYR A 62 -10.82 0.28 19.93
CA TYR A 62 -10.97 0.64 18.53
C TYR A 62 -11.05 -0.61 17.66
N ARG A 63 -12.09 -0.70 16.83
CA ARG A 63 -12.22 -1.71 15.78
C ARG A 63 -11.24 -1.40 14.66
N SER A 64 -10.43 -2.38 14.27
CA SER A 64 -9.44 -2.33 13.19
C SER A 64 -9.41 -3.70 12.48
N LEU A 65 -9.16 -3.70 11.17
CA LEU A 65 -9.01 -4.86 10.31
C LEU A 65 -7.62 -5.50 10.46
N VAL A 66 -6.61 -4.72 10.87
CA VAL A 66 -5.22 -5.17 10.99
C VAL A 66 -4.79 -5.35 12.45
N ILE A 67 -5.43 -4.65 13.39
CA ILE A 67 -5.12 -4.68 14.82
C ILE A 67 -6.22 -5.43 15.59
N GLY A 68 -5.88 -6.59 16.13
CA GLY A 68 -6.77 -7.38 16.98
C GLY A 68 -6.15 -8.70 17.42
N LYS A 69 -6.82 -9.41 18.34
CA LYS A 69 -6.35 -10.68 18.92
C LYS A 69 -6.67 -11.92 18.07
N GLU A 70 -7.43 -11.76 17.01
CA GLU A 70 -7.82 -12.86 16.11
C GLU A 70 -6.69 -13.18 15.11
N TRP A 71 -6.54 -14.47 14.77
CA TRP A 71 -5.51 -14.96 13.86
C TRP A 71 -5.51 -14.30 12.48
N TRP A 72 -6.66 -13.84 12.00
CA TRP A 72 -6.78 -13.14 10.71
C TRP A 72 -6.07 -11.79 10.69
N HIS A 73 -5.90 -11.12 11.83
CA HIS A 73 -5.14 -9.87 11.93
C HIS A 73 -3.64 -10.09 11.68
N ILE A 74 -3.11 -11.22 12.16
CA ILE A 74 -1.71 -11.63 11.95
C ILE A 74 -1.43 -11.87 10.47
N LEU A 75 -2.41 -12.40 9.73
CA LEU A 75 -2.31 -12.64 8.29
C LEU A 75 -2.57 -11.38 7.45
N ALA A 76 -3.46 -10.50 7.90
CA ALA A 76 -3.84 -9.29 7.18
C ALA A 76 -2.63 -8.35 6.95
N GLY A 77 -1.77 -8.16 7.96
CA GLY A 77 -0.58 -7.32 7.83
C GLY A 77 0.36 -7.74 6.68
N PRO A 78 0.88 -8.98 6.68
CA PRO A 78 1.71 -9.51 5.60
C PRO A 78 1.04 -9.44 4.22
N ILE A 79 -0.27 -9.72 4.13
CA ILE A 79 -1.02 -9.64 2.87
C ILE A 79 -1.02 -8.21 2.33
N PHE A 80 -1.26 -7.22 3.20
CA PHE A 80 -1.24 -5.81 2.82
C PHE A 80 0.16 -5.37 2.36
N ILE A 81 1.22 -5.84 3.02
CA ILE A 81 2.60 -5.57 2.60
C ILE A 81 2.85 -6.14 1.19
N ILE A 82 2.49 -7.40 0.95
CA ILE A 82 2.67 -8.04 -0.37
C ILE A 82 1.88 -7.29 -1.44
N TRP A 83 0.66 -6.85 -1.14
CA TRP A 83 -0.18 -6.08 -2.06
C TRP A 83 0.49 -4.78 -2.50
N TYR A 84 1.05 -4.02 -1.55
CA TYR A 84 1.78 -2.79 -1.86
C TYR A 84 3.06 -3.05 -2.65
N LEU A 85 3.84 -4.08 -2.30
CA LEU A 85 5.07 -4.45 -3.02
C LEU A 85 4.78 -4.89 -4.46
N PHE A 86 3.71 -5.65 -4.66
CA PHE A 86 3.26 -6.08 -5.99
C PHE A 86 2.97 -4.85 -6.88
N ILE A 87 2.17 -3.90 -6.38
CA ILE A 87 1.83 -2.69 -7.13
C ILE A 87 3.07 -1.81 -7.37
N PHE A 88 3.97 -1.71 -6.40
CA PHE A 88 5.22 -0.97 -6.57
C PHE A 88 6.10 -1.54 -7.70
N THR A 89 6.17 -2.87 -7.77
CA THR A 89 6.87 -3.60 -8.84
C THR A 89 6.24 -3.32 -10.20
N GLU A 90 4.91 -3.38 -10.28
CA GLU A 90 4.17 -3.08 -11.51
C GLU A 90 4.38 -1.63 -11.98
N ILE A 91 4.34 -0.65 -11.07
CA ILE A 91 4.61 0.76 -11.41
C ILE A 91 6.01 0.91 -12.04
N SER A 92 7.02 0.22 -11.49
CA SER A 92 8.40 0.24 -11.99
C SER A 92 8.54 -0.41 -13.37
N ILE A 93 7.82 -1.50 -13.62
CA ILE A 93 7.78 -2.15 -14.94
C ILE A 93 7.14 -1.21 -15.97
N VAL A 94 6.01 -0.60 -15.62
CA VAL A 94 5.31 0.34 -16.51
C VAL A 94 6.18 1.58 -16.81
N SER A 95 6.87 2.13 -15.82
CA SER A 95 7.76 3.28 -16.04
C SER A 95 8.90 2.93 -16.98
N THR A 96 9.51 1.76 -16.81
CA THR A 96 10.63 1.29 -17.64
C THR A 96 10.18 1.07 -19.09
N ARG A 97 9.00 0.48 -19.31
CA ARG A 97 8.45 0.28 -20.67
C ARG A 97 8.20 1.61 -21.38
N ARG A 98 7.57 2.58 -20.70
CA ARG A 98 7.27 3.89 -21.28
C ARG A 98 8.54 4.67 -21.64
N HIS A 99 9.54 4.63 -20.77
CA HIS A 99 10.84 5.26 -21.04
C HIS A 99 11.54 4.68 -22.29
N LYS A 100 11.35 3.38 -22.55
CA LYS A 100 11.87 2.73 -23.76
C LYS A 100 11.10 3.11 -25.03
N GLU A 101 9.77 3.23 -24.94
CA GLU A 101 8.91 3.65 -26.05
C GLU A 101 9.19 5.10 -26.49
N ASP A 102 9.38 6.01 -25.54
CA ASP A 102 9.63 7.43 -25.84
C ASP A 102 11.01 7.63 -26.53
N HIS A 103 12.04 6.90 -26.09
CA HIS A 103 13.34 6.92 -26.78
C HIS A 103 13.28 6.33 -28.19
N SER A 104 12.51 5.27 -28.41
CA SER A 104 12.35 4.67 -29.73
C SER A 104 11.65 5.60 -30.72
N LYS A 105 10.72 6.45 -30.26
CA LYS A 105 10.03 7.43 -31.12
C LYS A 105 10.84 8.69 -31.41
N SER A 106 11.79 9.04 -30.55
CA SER A 106 12.67 10.19 -30.76
C SER A 106 13.82 9.93 -31.74
N GLN A 107 14.06 8.66 -32.11
CA GLN A 107 15.14 8.26 -33.03
C GLN A 107 14.66 7.99 -34.47
N VAL A 108 13.37 8.19 -34.77
CA VAL A 108 12.75 8.06 -36.10
C VAL A 108 12.28 9.43 -36.56
#